data_AF-A0A7V2UL20-F1
#
_entry.id   AF-A0A7V2UL20-F1
#
_cell.length_a   1.000
_cell.length_b   1.000
_cell.length_c   1.000
_cell.angle_alpha   90.00
_cell.angle_beta   90.00
_cell.angle_gamma   90.00
#
_symmetry.space_group_name_H-M   'P 1'
#
loop_
_entity.id
_entity.type
_entity.pdbx_description
1 polymer ?
#
loop_
_entity_poly.entity_id
_entity_poly.type
_entity_poly.pdbx_seq_one_letter_code
_entity_poly.pdbx_strand_id
1 'polypeptide(L)' 'ETEIVRFDHLSTRKAGQRCFVVVHMHMPASWSLGRAAALRGSVEQALMSAVPGLRATIQLLPSDVEAHFDDPRDLI' A
#
# COMPACT_ATOMS: atom_id res chain seq x y z
N GLU A 1 16.86 12.16 11.04
CA GLU A 1 16.03 10.99 11.36
C GLU A 1 15.65 10.33 10.03
N THR A 2 15.79 9.03 9.90
CA THR A 2 15.42 8.33 8.66
C THR A 2 13.91 8.17 8.65
N GLU A 3 13.22 8.88 7.75
CA GLU A 3 11.77 8.71 7.56
C GLU A 3 11.51 7.31 6.95
N ILE A 4 10.94 6.39 7.73
CA ILE A 4 10.66 5.01 7.32
C ILE A 4 9.27 4.95 6.64
N VAL A 5 9.22 4.45 5.40
CA VAL A 5 7.96 4.09 4.74
C VAL A 5 7.50 2.73 5.25
N ARG A 6 6.28 2.67 5.78
CA ARG A 6 5.69 1.45 6.37
C ARG A 6 4.59 0.93 5.45
N PHE A 7 4.47 -0.40 5.36
CA PHE A 7 3.41 -1.06 4.60
C PHE A 7 2.62 -1.99 5.53
N ASP A 8 1.30 -1.97 5.43
CA ASP A 8 0.41 -2.90 6.16
C ASP A 8 -0.89 -3.14 5.38
N HIS A 9 -1.89 -3.74 6.04
CA HIS A 9 -3.19 -4.07 5.44
C HIS A 9 -3.10 -4.82 4.12
N LEU A 10 -2.11 -5.73 4.04
CA LEU A 10 -1.91 -6.54 2.86
C LEU A 10 -3.08 -7.51 2.71
N SER A 11 -3.91 -7.28 1.70
CA SER A 11 -5.02 -8.15 1.34
C SER A 11 -4.82 -8.67 -0.07
N THR A 12 -4.98 -9.98 -0.25
CA THR A 12 -4.81 -10.63 -1.55
C THR A 12 -6.04 -11.42 -1.93
N ARG A 13 -6.29 -11.49 -3.23
CA ARG A 13 -7.28 -12.40 -3.81
C ARG A 13 -6.87 -12.83 -5.20
N LYS A 14 -7.40 -13.95 -5.66
CA LYS A 14 -7.25 -14.44 -7.04
C LYS A 14 -8.62 -14.56 -7.69
N ALA A 15 -8.74 -14.17 -8.95
CA ALA A 15 -9.94 -14.36 -9.76
C ALA A 15 -9.53 -14.79 -11.18
N GLY A 16 -9.81 -16.06 -11.50
CA GLY A 16 -9.30 -16.69 -12.72
C GLY A 16 -7.77 -16.59 -12.80
N GLN A 17 -7.28 -16.10 -13.94
CA GLN A 17 -5.85 -15.95 -14.22
C GLN A 17 -5.21 -14.68 -13.61
N ARG A 18 -5.97 -13.87 -12.85
CA ARG A 18 -5.47 -12.63 -12.26
C ARG A 18 -5.34 -12.74 -10.74
N CYS A 19 -4.23 -12.20 -10.23
CA CYS A 19 -4.00 -11.99 -8.81
C CYS A 19 -4.18 -10.50 -8.50
N PHE A 20 -4.64 -10.19 -7.30
CA PHE A 20 -4.84 -8.82 -6.84
C PHE A 20 -4.20 -8.67 -5.47
N VAL A 21 -3.55 -7.53 -5.24
CA VAL A 21 -3.10 -7.11 -3.91
C VAL A 21 -3.58 -5.69 -3.64
N VAL A 22 -4.06 -5.48 -2.42
CA VAL A 22 -4.31 -4.16 -1.85
C VAL A 22 -3.38 -4.01 -0.66
N VAL A 23 -2.76 -2.85 -0.52
CA VAL A 23 -1.80 -2.56 0.56
C VAL A 23 -1.87 -1.07 0.89
N HIS A 24 -1.67 -0.73 2.15
CA HIS A 24 -1.46 0.65 2.54
C HIS A 24 0.04 0.97 2.54
N MET A 25 0.38 2.16 2.06
CA MET A 25 1.72 2.74 2.15
C MET A 25 1.66 3.99 2.99
N HIS A 26 2.29 3.91 4.17
CA HIS A 26 2.38 4.99 5.14
C HIS A 26 3.67 5.78 4.92
N MET A 27 3.54 7.09 4.74
CA MET A 27 4.67 7.98 4.50
C MET A 27 4.51 9.32 5.23
N PRO A 28 5.58 10.11 5.38
CA PRO A 28 5.49 11.42 6.03
C PRO A 28 4.47 12.33 5.35
N ALA A 29 3.62 12.97 6.14
CA ALA A 29 2.61 13.93 5.64
C ALA A 29 3.25 15.14 4.93
N SER A 30 4.53 15.42 5.21
CA SER A 30 5.31 16.48 4.58
C SER A 30 5.68 16.19 3.12
N TRP A 31 5.57 14.94 2.66
CA TRP A 31 5.89 14.60 1.29
C TRP A 31 4.90 15.24 0.32
N SER A 32 5.44 15.83 -0.74
CA SER A 32 4.58 16.31 -1.83
C SER A 32 3.82 15.14 -2.46
N LEU A 33 2.58 15.42 -2.88
CA LEU A 33 1.76 14.42 -3.58
C LEU A 33 2.50 13.81 -4.78
N GLY A 34 3.28 14.61 -5.51
CA GLY A 34 4.09 14.13 -6.63
C GLY A 34 5.16 13.11 -6.22
N ARG A 35 5.88 13.36 -5.12
CA ARG A 35 6.87 12.42 -4.57
C ARG A 35 6.20 11.12 -4.13
N ALA A 36 5.09 11.21 -3.39
CA ALA A 36 4.35 10.05 -2.92
C ALA A 36 3.79 9.23 -4.08
N ALA A 37 3.21 9.87 -5.10
CA ALA A 37 2.71 9.21 -6.29
C ALA A 37 3.81 8.52 -7.11
N ALA A 38 4.99 9.13 -7.21
CA ALA A 38 6.14 8.54 -7.89
C ALA A 38 6.61 7.25 -7.18
N LEU A 39 6.80 7.29 -5.85
CA LEU A 39 7.19 6.11 -5.10
C LEU A 39 6.12 5.00 -5.18
N ARG A 40 4.84 5.36 -5.02
CA ARG A 40 3.71 4.43 -5.19
C ARG A 40 3.79 3.71 -6.53
N GLY A 41 3.98 4.46 -7.62
CA GLY A 41 4.09 3.91 -8.97
C GLY A 41 5.29 2.96 -9.13
N SER A 42 6.45 3.31 -8.57
CA SER A 42 7.62 2.43 -8.57
C SER A 42 7.38 1.11 -7.83
N VAL A 43 6.69 1.16 -6.68
CA VAL A 43 6.35 -0.05 -5.91
C VAL A 43 5.32 -0.91 -6.67
N GLU A 44 4.27 -0.31 -7.23
CA GLU A 44 3.28 -1.03 -8.04
C GLU A 44 3.93 -1.75 -9.24
N GLN A 45 4.82 -1.05 -9.94
CA GLN A 45 5.56 -1.62 -11.07
C GLN A 45 6.45 -2.78 -10.63
N ALA A 46 7.19 -2.64 -9.51
CA ALA A 46 8.05 -3.69 -8.99
C ALA A 46 7.24 -4.94 -8.59
N LEU A 47 6.09 -4.76 -7.92
CA LEU A 47 5.20 -5.87 -7.56
C LEU A 47 4.65 -6.60 -8.80
N MET A 48 4.16 -5.85 -9.78
CA MET A 48 3.63 -6.44 -11.02
C MET A 48 4.71 -7.13 -11.86
N SER A 49 5.96 -6.65 -11.80
CA SER A 49 7.11 -7.30 -12.44
C SER A 49 7.52 -8.58 -11.73
N ALA A 50 7.46 -8.62 -10.39
CA ALA A 50 7.86 -9.78 -9.60
C ALA A 50 6.80 -10.89 -9.62
N VAL A 51 5.52 -10.54 -9.79
CA VAL A 51 4.41 -11.49 -9.75
C VAL A 51 3.58 -11.38 -11.04
N PRO A 52 3.82 -12.26 -12.03
CA PRO A 52 3.05 -12.28 -13.27
C PRO A 52 1.54 -12.40 -13.02
N GLY A 53 0.76 -11.53 -13.67
CA GLY A 53 -0.71 -11.50 -13.52
C GLY A 53 -1.22 -10.76 -12.28
N LEU A 54 -0.34 -10.17 -11.47
CA LEU A 54 -0.72 -9.33 -10.33
C LEU A 54 -1.25 -7.97 -10.77
N ARG A 55 -2.28 -7.49 -10.09
CA ARG A 55 -2.75 -6.11 -10.10
C ARG A 55 -2.64 -5.55 -8.68
N ALA A 56 -1.73 -4.61 -8.48
CA ALA A 56 -1.54 -3.92 -7.21
C ALA A 56 -2.36 -2.64 -7.16
N THR A 57 -2.99 -2.41 -6.01
CA THR A 57 -3.60 -1.13 -5.61
C THR A 57 -2.94 -0.72 -4.31
N ILE A 58 -2.34 0.47 -4.26
CA ILE A 58 -1.72 1.01 -3.05
C ILE A 58 -2.49 2.24 -2.58
N GLN A 59 -3.01 2.22 -1.36
CA GLN A 59 -3.58 3.40 -0.70
C GLN A 59 -2.48 4.16 0.05
N LEU A 60 -2.55 5.49 0.00
CA LEU A 60 -1.56 6.36 0.59
C LEU A 60 -2.08 6.95 1.90
N LEU A 61 -1.32 6.76 2.98
CA LEU A 61 -1.66 7.30 4.30
C LEU A 61 -0.48 8.07 4.89
N PRO A 62 -0.74 9.13 5.67
CA PRO A 62 0.27 9.67 6.58
C PRO A 62 0.77 8.61 7.56
N SER A 63 2.03 8.71 8.00
CA SER A 63 2.65 7.79 8.96
C SER A 63 1.93 7.69 10.31
N ASP A 64 1.18 8.71 10.69
CA ASP A 64 0.45 8.84 11.94
C ASP A 64 -1.06 8.52 11.82
N VAL A 65 -1.51 8.04 10.66
CA VAL A 65 -2.91 7.71 10.40
C VAL A 65 -3.05 6.24 10.10
N GLU A 66 -3.98 5.59 10.80
CA GLU A 66 -4.44 4.24 10.50
C GLU A 66 -5.81 4.28 9.80
N ALA A 67 -6.03 3.41 8.82
CA ALA A 67 -7.29 3.37 8.06
C ALA A 67 -8.43 2.64 8.81
N HIS A 68 -8.17 2.17 10.03
CA HIS A 68 -9.13 1.45 10.86
C HIS A 68 -10.16 2.43 11.44
N PHE A 69 -11.27 2.62 10.72
CA PHE A 69 -12.50 3.05 11.37
C PHE A 69 -13.26 1.79 11.79
N ASP A 70 -13.26 1.49 13.10
CA ASP A 70 -14.19 0.57 13.76
C ASP A 70 -14.31 -0.88 13.22
N ASP A 71 -13.22 -1.58 12.85
CA ASP A 71 -13.29 -3.06 12.73
C ASP A 71 -12.97 -3.71 14.09
N PRO A 72 -13.92 -4.44 14.70
CA PRO A 72 -13.69 -5.11 15.98
C PRO A 72 -12.55 -6.14 15.98
N ARG A 73 -12.12 -6.62 14.80
CA ARG A 73 -11.00 -7.57 14.68
C ARG A 73 -9.63 -6.92 14.75
N ASP A 74 -9.55 -5.60 14.64
CA ASP A 74 -8.31 -4.82 14.73
C ASP A 74 -8.07 -4.27 16.15
N LEU A 75 -9.01 -4.50 17.08
CA LEU A 75 -8.94 -4.09 18.50
C LEU A 75 -8.36 -5.17 19.44
N ILE A 76 -7.83 -6.28 18.91
CA ILE A 76 -7.33 -7.44 19.68
C ILE A 76 -5.81 -7.52 19.65
#